data_AF-R5WY42-F1
#
_entry.id   AF-R5WY42-F1
#
_cell.length_a   1.000
_cell.length_b   1.000
_cell.length_c   1.000
_cell.angle_alpha   90.00
_cell.angle_beta   90.00
_cell.angle_gamma   90.00
#
_symmetry.space_group_name_H-M   'P 1'
#
loop_
_entity.id
_entity.type
_entity.pdbx_description
1 polymer ?
#
loop_
_entity_poly.entity_id
_entity_poly.type
_entity_poly.pdbx_seq_one_letter_code
_entity_poly.pdbx_strand_id
1 'polypeptide(L)'
;MYKTQMEAAKKGILTKEMKSIAESESMDEKVLMERVAKGEIAIPANKKHNSLLAKGVGTGLSTKINVNLGISKDCPNVDKELEKVKVAIDMKADAIMDLSSFGKTEEFRKKLIAMSTAMVGTVPVYDAIGFYDKELKDIKAEEFLDVVRKHAEDGVDFVTIHAGLNREAVNLFKRNERITNIVSRGGSLIYAWMELNNAENPFYENFDKLLDICEEYDMTISLGDALRSGCLNDATDACQIKELITLGELTKRAWKRNVQIIIEGPGHMAIDEIEANVKLEKKLCHNAPFYVLGPLVTDVAPGYDHITSAIGGAIAAAAGVDFLCYVTPAEHLRLPNLDDMKEGIIASRIAAHAADISKKVPNAIDWDNRMAKYRADIDWEGMFTEAIDEEKARRYRKESTPENEDTCTMCGKMCSMRTMKKVMSGEDVNILK
;
A
#
# COMPACT_ATOMS: atom_id res chain seq x y z
N MET A 1 -11.25 -9.30 28.14
CA MET A 1 -10.23 -8.26 27.86
C MET A 1 -9.25 -8.82 26.84
N TYR A 2 -8.91 -8.04 25.82
CA TYR A 2 -7.94 -8.37 24.77
C TYR A 2 -7.00 -7.18 24.58
N LYS A 3 -5.81 -7.43 24.04
CA LYS A 3 -4.79 -6.43 23.73
C LYS A 3 -4.70 -6.11 22.25
N THR A 4 -4.95 -7.07 21.36
CA THR A 4 -4.86 -6.87 19.91
C THR A 4 -6.09 -7.41 19.18
N GLN A 5 -6.35 -6.95 17.96
CA GLN A 5 -7.41 -7.51 17.11
C GLN A 5 -7.20 -9.02 16.89
N MET A 6 -5.97 -9.48 16.68
CA MET A 6 -5.66 -10.92 16.56
C MET A 6 -5.98 -11.69 17.85
N GLU A 7 -5.67 -11.14 19.02
CA GLU A 7 -6.03 -11.78 20.29
C GLU A 7 -7.54 -11.82 20.50
N ALA A 8 -8.25 -10.74 20.16
CA ALA A 8 -9.71 -10.68 20.21
C ALA A 8 -10.32 -11.79 19.34
N ALA A 9 -9.86 -11.91 18.10
CA ALA A 9 -10.31 -12.91 17.15
C ALA A 9 -10.07 -14.34 17.65
N LYS A 10 -8.87 -14.65 18.16
CA LYS A 10 -8.57 -15.98 18.74
C LYS A 10 -9.43 -16.32 19.95
N LYS A 11 -9.93 -15.32 20.68
CA LYS A 11 -10.85 -15.47 21.80
C LYS A 11 -12.33 -15.49 21.39
N GLY A 12 -12.64 -15.38 20.10
CA GLY A 12 -14.01 -15.31 19.61
C GLY A 12 -14.73 -13.99 19.93
N ILE A 13 -13.98 -12.90 20.15
CA ILE A 13 -14.52 -11.58 20.47
C ILE A 13 -14.63 -10.78 19.18
N LEU A 14 -15.86 -10.52 18.72
CA LEU A 14 -16.13 -9.62 17.61
C LEU A 14 -15.95 -8.16 18.07
N THR A 15 -14.94 -7.48 17.55
CA THR A 15 -14.67 -6.07 17.86
C THR A 15 -15.49 -5.12 16.99
N LYS A 16 -15.53 -3.83 17.35
CA LYS A 16 -16.20 -2.81 16.53
C LYS A 16 -15.54 -2.66 15.16
N GLU A 17 -14.20 -2.79 15.10
CA GLU A 17 -13.42 -2.71 13.87
C GLU A 17 -13.77 -3.89 12.94
N MET A 18 -13.75 -5.12 13.47
CA MET A 18 -14.12 -6.31 12.70
C MET A 18 -15.54 -6.22 12.15
N LYS A 19 -16.50 -5.79 12.97
CA LYS A 19 -17.89 -5.62 12.53
C LYS A 19 -18.00 -4.61 11.37
N SER A 20 -17.38 -3.45 11.50
CA SER A 20 -17.40 -2.42 10.46
C SER A 20 -16.75 -2.91 9.16
N ILE A 21 -15.65 -3.67 9.25
CA ILE A 21 -14.96 -4.23 8.08
C ILE A 21 -15.84 -5.28 7.40
N ALA A 22 -16.42 -6.21 8.17
CA ALA A 22 -17.32 -7.24 7.67
C ALA A 22 -18.49 -6.65 6.88
N GLU A 23 -19.12 -5.60 7.41
CA GLU A 23 -20.21 -4.88 6.74
C GLU A 23 -19.72 -4.21 5.45
N SER A 24 -18.62 -3.45 5.50
CA SER A 24 -18.13 -2.69 4.34
C SER A 24 -17.59 -3.56 3.20
N GLU A 25 -17.06 -4.75 3.52
CA GLU A 25 -16.45 -5.68 2.56
C GLU A 25 -17.40 -6.81 2.18
N SER A 26 -18.66 -6.78 2.66
CA SER A 26 -19.66 -7.84 2.45
C SER A 26 -19.14 -9.24 2.83
N MET A 27 -18.38 -9.33 3.92
CA MET A 27 -17.80 -10.56 4.45
C MET A 27 -18.56 -11.02 5.70
N ASP A 28 -18.76 -12.33 5.84
CA ASP A 28 -19.33 -12.89 7.07
C ASP A 28 -18.41 -12.62 8.28
N GLU A 29 -18.99 -12.16 9.39
CA GLU A 29 -18.27 -11.78 10.60
C GLU A 29 -17.41 -12.94 11.17
N LYS A 30 -17.89 -14.19 11.10
CA LYS A 30 -17.14 -15.34 11.59
C LYS A 30 -15.97 -15.65 10.67
N VAL A 31 -16.18 -15.60 9.35
CA VAL A 31 -15.11 -15.80 8.37
C VAL A 31 -14.01 -14.74 8.54
N LEU A 32 -14.38 -13.46 8.71
CA LEU A 32 -13.44 -12.39 8.98
C LEU A 32 -12.63 -12.67 10.25
N MET A 33 -13.31 -12.98 11.36
CA MET A 33 -12.67 -13.24 12.64
C MET A 33 -11.74 -14.46 12.58
N GLU A 34 -12.15 -15.54 11.91
CA GLU A 34 -11.30 -16.71 11.71
C GLU A 34 -10.01 -16.37 10.95
N ARG A 35 -10.10 -15.53 9.92
CA ARG A 35 -8.93 -15.09 9.13
C ARG A 35 -8.02 -14.17 9.93
N VAL A 36 -8.58 -13.25 10.72
CA VAL A 36 -7.79 -12.41 11.64
C VAL A 36 -7.10 -13.27 12.72
N ALA A 37 -7.78 -14.28 13.26
CA ALA A 37 -7.20 -15.20 14.24
C ALA A 37 -6.04 -16.04 13.67
N LYS A 38 -6.13 -16.42 12.40
CA LYS A 38 -5.08 -17.14 11.65
C LYS A 38 -3.94 -16.23 11.19
N GLY A 39 -4.16 -14.91 11.13
CA GLY A 39 -3.21 -13.94 10.61
C GLY A 39 -3.28 -13.73 9.09
N GLU A 40 -4.31 -14.26 8.42
CA GLU A 40 -4.54 -14.08 6.98
C GLU A 40 -5.18 -12.72 6.64
N ILE A 41 -5.68 -12.01 7.67
CA ILE A 41 -6.12 -10.62 7.62
C ILE A 41 -5.49 -9.88 8.81
N ALA A 42 -4.91 -8.72 8.53
CA ALA A 42 -4.48 -7.76 9.54
C ALA A 42 -5.45 -6.58 9.58
N ILE A 43 -5.67 -6.04 10.77
CA ILE A 43 -6.43 -4.81 11.02
C ILE A 43 -5.49 -3.85 11.77
N PRO A 44 -4.70 -3.03 11.06
CA PRO A 44 -3.89 -1.98 11.66
C PRO A 44 -4.79 -0.97 12.36
N ALA A 45 -4.84 -1.03 13.69
CA ALA A 45 -5.76 -0.23 14.50
C ALA A 45 -5.15 0.05 15.87
N ASN A 46 -4.13 0.92 15.90
CA ASN A 46 -3.51 1.29 17.15
C ASN A 46 -4.55 1.97 18.05
N LYS A 47 -4.58 1.56 19.32
CA LYS A 47 -5.54 2.07 20.32
C LYS A 47 -5.48 3.59 20.55
N LYS A 48 -4.40 4.25 20.13
CA LYS A 48 -4.20 5.70 20.24
C LYS A 48 -4.69 6.47 19.01
N HIS A 49 -5.00 5.80 17.91
CA HIS A 49 -5.51 6.44 16.70
C HIS A 49 -7.04 6.60 16.75
N ASN A 50 -7.50 7.65 17.43
CA ASN A 50 -8.93 7.81 17.73
C ASN A 50 -9.82 8.20 16.54
N SER A 51 -9.26 8.76 15.47
CA SER A 51 -9.97 9.17 14.25
C SER A 51 -10.09 8.06 13.20
N LEU A 52 -9.43 6.92 13.42
CA LEU A 52 -9.33 5.83 12.45
C LEU A 52 -10.69 5.24 12.08
N LEU A 53 -10.91 5.07 10.78
CA LEU A 53 -11.92 4.20 10.21
C LEU A 53 -11.23 2.93 9.71
N ALA A 54 -11.08 1.95 10.61
CA ALA A 54 -10.22 0.79 10.40
C ALA A 54 -10.56 0.02 9.12
N LYS A 55 -9.51 -0.39 8.40
CA LYS A 55 -9.59 -1.26 7.22
C LYS A 55 -8.92 -2.59 7.53
N GLY A 56 -9.44 -3.66 6.94
CA GLY A 56 -8.77 -4.95 6.92
C GLY A 56 -7.88 -5.06 5.68
N VAL A 57 -6.71 -5.67 5.84
CA VAL A 57 -5.80 -6.01 4.74
C VAL A 57 -5.62 -7.52 4.74
N GLY A 58 -5.95 -8.19 3.65
CA GLY A 58 -5.73 -9.64 3.55
C GLY A 58 -6.78 -10.39 2.73
N THR A 59 -6.71 -11.71 2.85
CA THR A 59 -7.38 -12.64 1.93
C THR A 59 -8.89 -12.42 1.88
N GLY A 60 -9.41 -12.23 0.66
CA GLY A 60 -10.83 -12.12 0.35
C GLY A 60 -11.47 -10.77 0.67
N LEU A 61 -10.68 -9.78 1.10
CA LEU A 61 -11.08 -8.37 1.12
C LEU A 61 -10.70 -7.70 -0.21
N SER A 62 -11.24 -6.52 -0.47
CA SER A 62 -10.76 -5.65 -1.55
C SER A 62 -9.28 -5.29 -1.38
N THR A 63 -8.54 -5.14 -2.48
CA THR A 63 -7.14 -4.72 -2.44
C THR A 63 -7.06 -3.27 -1.97
N LYS A 64 -6.22 -3.02 -0.97
CA LYS A 64 -6.03 -1.69 -0.38
C LYS A 64 -4.93 -0.93 -1.09
N ILE A 65 -4.94 0.40 -1.00
CA ILE A 65 -3.86 1.25 -1.52
C ILE A 65 -3.24 2.13 -0.43
N ASN A 66 -1.92 2.30 -0.49
CA ASN A 66 -1.16 3.19 0.38
C ASN A 66 -0.60 4.39 -0.39
N VAL A 67 -0.62 5.55 0.27
CA VAL A 67 0.00 6.79 -0.19
C VAL A 67 1.20 7.13 0.70
N ASN A 68 2.37 7.28 0.10
CA ASN A 68 3.55 7.79 0.80
C ASN A 68 3.61 9.32 0.75
N LEU A 69 3.81 9.91 1.92
CA LEU A 69 4.02 11.34 2.13
C LEU A 69 5.27 11.53 2.98
N GLY A 70 5.78 12.75 3.06
CA GLY A 70 6.82 13.05 4.02
C GLY A 70 7.59 14.33 3.74
N ILE A 71 8.14 14.87 4.82
CA ILE A 71 8.96 16.07 4.82
C ILE A 71 10.43 15.66 4.65
N SER A 72 11.13 16.34 3.74
CA SER A 72 12.57 16.18 3.54
C SER A 72 13.32 17.48 3.87
N LYS A 73 14.65 17.38 3.93
CA LYS A 73 15.52 18.56 4.11
C LYS A 73 15.35 19.59 2.99
N ASP A 74 15.12 19.11 1.77
CA ASP A 74 14.97 19.95 0.58
C ASP A 74 13.53 20.48 0.42
N CYS A 75 12.55 19.85 1.09
CA CYS A 75 11.16 20.30 1.09
C CYS A 75 10.55 20.26 2.52
N PRO A 76 10.91 21.20 3.41
CA PRO A 76 10.56 21.15 4.83
C PRO A 76 9.15 21.67 5.17
N ASN A 77 8.26 21.82 4.19
CA ASN A 77 7.00 22.56 4.38
C ASN A 77 5.86 21.66 4.90
N VAL A 78 5.62 21.73 6.21
CA VAL A 78 4.55 21.00 6.93
C VAL A 78 3.17 21.28 6.35
N ASP A 79 2.84 22.54 6.07
CA ASP A 79 1.48 22.91 5.64
C ASP A 79 1.13 22.34 4.26
N LYS A 80 2.09 22.35 3.33
CA LYS A 80 1.94 21.71 2.01
C LYS A 80 1.78 20.20 2.12
N GLU A 81 2.50 19.57 3.05
CA GLU A 81 2.38 18.13 3.24
C GLU A 81 1.04 17.77 3.88
N LEU A 82 0.53 18.59 4.81
CA LEU A 82 -0.82 18.43 5.36
C LEU A 82 -1.93 18.66 4.31
N GLU A 83 -1.70 19.48 3.28
CA GLU A 83 -2.62 19.59 2.14
C GLU A 83 -2.70 18.28 1.35
N LYS A 84 -1.56 17.63 1.11
CA LYS A 84 -1.54 16.30 0.48
C LYS A 84 -2.27 15.26 1.32
N VAL A 85 -2.11 15.30 2.65
CA VAL A 85 -2.87 14.42 3.57
C VAL A 85 -4.37 14.59 3.39
N LYS A 86 -4.87 15.84 3.38
CA LYS A 86 -6.30 16.12 3.18
C LYS A 86 -6.79 15.57 1.84
N VAL A 87 -6.06 15.84 0.76
CA VAL A 87 -6.44 15.36 -0.57
C VAL A 87 -6.40 13.83 -0.65
N ALA A 88 -5.42 13.16 -0.02
CA ALA A 88 -5.37 11.70 0.03
C ALA A 88 -6.61 11.11 0.76
N ILE A 89 -7.03 11.72 1.87
CA ILE A 89 -8.24 11.34 2.61
C ILE A 89 -9.50 11.59 1.77
N ASP A 90 -9.62 12.75 1.12
CA ASP A 90 -10.75 13.10 0.25
C ASP A 90 -10.86 12.14 -0.94
N MET A 91 -9.71 11.71 -1.47
CA MET A 91 -9.60 10.67 -2.50
C MET A 91 -9.80 9.25 -1.96
N LYS A 92 -10.05 9.07 -0.66
CA LYS A 92 -10.32 7.79 0.01
C LYS A 92 -9.14 6.81 -0.08
N ALA A 93 -7.91 7.29 0.12
CA ALA A 93 -6.77 6.40 0.34
C ALA A 93 -7.02 5.50 1.58
N ASP A 94 -6.68 4.21 1.50
CA ASP A 94 -6.88 3.28 2.62
C ASP A 94 -5.82 3.45 3.71
N ALA A 95 -4.62 3.85 3.30
CA ALA A 95 -3.51 4.13 4.18
C ALA A 95 -2.64 5.29 3.71
N ILE A 96 -1.98 5.91 4.68
CA ILE A 96 -0.98 6.96 4.49
C ILE A 96 0.26 6.57 5.27
N MET A 97 1.42 6.53 4.62
CA MET A 97 2.70 6.38 5.30
C MET A 97 3.41 7.73 5.42
N ASP A 98 3.77 8.09 6.64
CA ASP A 98 4.68 9.19 6.93
C ASP A 98 6.14 8.71 6.82
N LEU A 99 6.79 9.12 5.74
CA LEU A 99 8.19 8.86 5.43
C LEU A 99 9.08 10.10 5.67
N SER A 100 8.62 11.03 6.49
CA SER A 100 9.39 12.23 6.87
C SER A 100 10.75 11.83 7.45
N SER A 101 11.79 12.55 7.03
CA SER A 101 13.17 12.26 7.42
C SER A 101 13.96 13.52 7.80
N PHE A 102 13.26 14.61 8.11
CA PHE A 102 13.89 15.89 8.42
C PHE A 102 13.09 16.71 9.44
N GLY A 103 13.82 17.33 10.37
CA GLY A 103 13.25 18.17 11.42
C GLY A 103 12.58 17.35 12.54
N LYS A 104 11.75 18.02 13.34
CA LYS A 104 10.95 17.38 14.40
C LYS A 104 9.69 16.76 13.79
N THR A 105 9.84 15.57 13.23
CA THR A 105 8.79 14.76 12.59
C THR A 105 7.57 14.49 13.49
N GLU A 106 7.77 14.45 14.81
CA GLU A 106 6.71 14.20 15.81
C GLU A 106 5.52 15.16 15.67
N GLU A 107 5.76 16.44 15.39
CA GLU A 107 4.67 17.41 15.26
C GLU A 107 3.79 17.10 14.04
N PHE A 108 4.41 16.79 12.91
CA PHE A 108 3.69 16.41 11.70
C PHE A 108 2.94 15.09 11.91
N ARG A 109 3.62 14.07 12.45
CA ARG A 109 3.04 12.75 12.73
C ARG A 109 1.81 12.84 13.63
N LYS A 110 1.86 13.61 14.71
CA LYS A 110 0.69 13.82 15.60
C LYS A 110 -0.47 14.51 14.90
N LYS A 111 -0.19 15.51 14.06
CA LYS A 111 -1.23 16.19 13.27
C LYS A 111 -1.86 15.24 12.25
N LEU A 112 -1.04 14.46 11.55
CA LEU A 112 -1.47 13.42 10.62
C LEU A 112 -2.40 12.41 11.31
N ILE A 113 -1.97 11.84 12.43
CA ILE A 113 -2.77 10.85 13.17
C ILE A 113 -4.07 11.47 13.69
N ALA A 114 -4.06 12.72 14.16
CA ALA A 114 -5.27 13.37 14.66
C ALA A 114 -6.32 13.64 13.56
N MET A 115 -5.91 13.81 12.30
CA MET A 115 -6.80 14.14 11.19
C MET A 115 -7.11 12.96 10.27
N SER A 116 -6.28 11.91 10.27
CA SER A 116 -6.42 10.78 9.36
C SER A 116 -7.57 9.87 9.79
N THR A 117 -8.42 9.54 8.84
CA THR A 117 -9.37 8.42 8.96
C THR A 117 -8.81 7.14 8.32
N ALA A 118 -7.77 7.26 7.51
CA ALA A 118 -7.02 6.16 6.90
C ALA A 118 -5.98 5.59 7.88
N MET A 119 -5.54 4.35 7.66
CA MET A 119 -4.46 3.72 8.44
C MET A 119 -3.17 4.53 8.30
N VAL A 120 -2.45 4.78 9.39
CA VAL A 120 -1.18 5.52 9.36
C VAL A 120 0.00 4.59 9.58
N GLY A 121 0.93 4.58 8.64
CA GLY A 121 2.17 3.82 8.70
C GLY A 121 3.42 4.70 8.82
N THR A 122 4.52 4.14 9.31
CA THR A 122 5.82 4.85 9.37
C THR A 122 7.00 3.88 9.18
N VAL A 123 8.19 4.43 8.96
CA VAL A 123 9.45 3.68 8.93
C VAL A 123 10.39 4.22 10.03
N PRO A 124 10.36 3.65 11.26
CA PRO A 124 11.04 4.24 12.43
C PRO A 124 12.54 4.50 12.27
N VAL A 125 13.25 3.71 11.45
CA VAL A 125 14.68 3.92 11.18
C VAL A 125 14.98 5.28 10.52
N TYR A 126 14.03 5.88 9.79
CA TYR A 126 14.22 7.21 9.19
C TYR A 126 14.25 8.31 10.25
N ASP A 127 13.48 8.13 11.31
CA ASP A 127 13.35 9.13 12.38
C ASP A 127 14.50 9.02 13.38
N ALA A 128 15.10 7.84 13.57
CA ALA A 128 16.13 7.59 14.58
C ALA A 128 17.33 8.57 14.52
N ILE A 129 17.81 8.90 13.33
CA ILE A 129 18.93 9.85 13.14
C ILE A 129 18.52 11.26 13.60
N GLY A 130 17.37 11.75 13.14
CA GLY A 130 16.86 13.09 13.48
C GLY A 130 16.36 13.21 14.91
N PHE A 131 15.82 12.12 15.47
CA PHE A 131 15.27 12.06 16.82
C PHE A 131 16.35 12.18 17.89
N TYR A 132 17.49 11.49 17.71
CA TYR A 132 18.60 11.52 18.67
C TYR A 132 19.67 12.57 18.33
N ASP A 133 19.61 13.20 17.15
CA ASP A 133 20.67 14.08 16.63
C ASP A 133 22.04 13.39 16.67
N LYS A 134 22.07 12.14 16.19
CA LYS A 134 23.25 11.26 16.18
C LYS A 134 23.57 10.78 14.78
N GLU A 135 24.86 10.62 14.53
CA GLU A 135 25.32 9.86 13.38
C GLU A 135 24.88 8.39 13.49
N LEU A 136 24.64 7.75 12.35
CA LEU A 136 24.10 6.39 12.29
C LEU A 136 24.92 5.40 13.15
N LYS A 137 26.25 5.45 13.09
CA LYS A 137 27.13 4.56 13.86
C LYS A 137 26.96 4.68 15.37
N ASP A 138 26.51 5.83 15.87
CA ASP A 138 26.44 6.15 17.30
C ASP A 138 25.05 5.86 17.92
N ILE A 139 24.08 5.48 17.09
CA ILE A 139 22.75 5.01 17.51
C ILE A 139 22.88 3.59 18.07
N LYS A 140 22.30 3.34 19.25
CA LYS A 140 22.28 2.00 19.87
C LYS A 140 21.07 1.18 19.42
N ALA A 141 21.16 -0.14 19.55
CA ALA A 141 20.06 -1.04 19.18
C ALA A 141 18.75 -0.71 19.94
N GLU A 142 18.85 -0.37 21.22
CA GLU A 142 17.70 0.02 22.05
C GLU A 142 17.06 1.33 21.59
N GLU A 143 17.86 2.27 21.09
CA GLU A 143 17.39 3.58 20.63
C GLU A 143 16.49 3.45 19.39
N PHE A 144 16.74 2.47 18.51
CA PHE A 144 15.80 2.16 17.43
C PHE A 144 14.44 1.67 17.95
N LEU A 145 14.42 0.87 19.02
CA LEU A 145 13.18 0.38 19.62
C LEU A 145 12.42 1.49 20.35
N ASP A 146 13.13 2.41 20.98
CA ASP A 146 12.54 3.58 21.63
C ASP A 146 11.81 4.47 20.61
N VAL A 147 12.36 4.64 19.40
CA VAL A 147 11.65 5.34 18.31
C VAL A 147 10.37 4.60 17.91
N VAL A 148 10.41 3.26 17.81
CA VAL A 148 9.20 2.46 17.54
C VAL A 148 8.15 2.66 18.64
N ARG A 149 8.55 2.65 19.91
CA ARG A 149 7.65 2.93 21.04
C ARG A 149 7.05 4.33 20.93
N LYS A 150 7.85 5.33 20.57
CA LYS A 150 7.39 6.70 20.40
C LYS A 150 6.32 6.81 19.30
N HIS A 151 6.51 6.12 18.18
CA HIS A 151 5.51 6.05 17.11
C HIS A 151 4.21 5.36 17.57
N ALA A 152 4.33 4.29 18.35
CA ALA A 152 3.19 3.59 18.94
C ALA A 152 2.38 4.50 19.89
N GLU A 153 3.07 5.27 20.73
CA GLU A 153 2.45 6.24 21.65
C GLU A 153 1.72 7.37 20.92
N ASP A 154 2.28 7.83 19.80
CA ASP A 154 1.68 8.87 18.97
C ASP A 154 0.44 8.37 18.21
N GLY A 155 0.29 7.04 18.02
CA GLY A 155 -0.86 6.38 17.42
C GLY A 155 -0.66 5.85 16.01
N VAL A 156 0.57 5.51 15.63
CA VAL A 156 0.85 4.84 14.35
C VAL A 156 0.25 3.44 14.35
N ASP A 157 -0.50 3.09 13.30
CA ASP A 157 -1.21 1.81 13.17
C ASP A 157 -0.29 0.66 12.75
N PHE A 158 0.68 0.95 11.88
CA PHE A 158 1.67 -0.02 11.45
C PHE A 158 3.07 0.56 11.25
N VAL A 159 4.09 -0.25 11.53
CA VAL A 159 5.50 0.16 11.37
C VAL A 159 6.22 -0.77 10.42
N THR A 160 6.92 -0.20 9.44
CA THR A 160 7.82 -0.95 8.56
C THR A 160 9.13 -1.24 9.30
N ILE A 161 9.39 -2.52 9.55
CA ILE A 161 10.57 -2.99 10.27
C ILE A 161 11.36 -3.95 9.39
N HIS A 162 12.60 -3.57 9.08
CA HIS A 162 13.51 -4.32 8.21
C HIS A 162 14.26 -5.42 9.00
N ALA A 163 13.54 -6.26 9.74
CA ALA A 163 14.14 -7.31 10.57
C ALA A 163 14.58 -8.55 9.77
N GLY A 164 14.21 -8.65 8.49
CA GLY A 164 14.60 -9.75 7.61
C GLY A 164 16.08 -9.72 7.18
N LEU A 165 16.71 -8.54 7.18
CA LEU A 165 18.12 -8.36 6.86
C LEU A 165 19.02 -8.76 8.05
N ASN A 166 19.12 -10.05 8.34
CA ASN A 166 20.07 -10.57 9.34
C ASN A 166 21.48 -10.77 8.75
N ARG A 167 22.45 -11.16 9.60
CA ARG A 167 23.85 -11.36 9.18
C ARG A 167 24.01 -12.41 8.08
N GLU A 168 23.16 -13.44 8.04
CA GLU A 168 23.19 -14.43 6.96
C GLU A 168 22.74 -13.85 5.62
N ALA A 169 21.67 -13.03 5.63
CA ALA A 169 21.20 -12.32 4.45
C ALA A 169 22.24 -11.32 3.96
N VAL A 170 22.90 -10.59 4.86
CA VAL A 170 24.04 -9.71 4.54
C VAL A 170 25.19 -10.47 3.87
N ASN A 171 25.58 -11.62 4.42
CA ASN A 171 26.64 -12.44 3.84
C ASN A 171 26.25 -13.03 2.48
N LEU A 172 24.95 -13.27 2.23
CA LEU A 172 24.43 -13.68 0.93
C LEU A 172 24.46 -12.52 -0.06
N PHE A 173 24.02 -11.34 0.35
CA PHE A 173 24.08 -10.13 -0.45
C PHE A 173 25.51 -9.82 -0.90
N LYS A 174 26.50 -9.86 0.01
CA LYS A 174 27.91 -9.57 -0.33
C LYS A 174 28.53 -10.53 -1.36
N ARG A 175 27.97 -11.74 -1.52
CA ARG A 175 28.48 -12.74 -2.48
C ARG A 175 27.65 -12.85 -3.76
N ASN A 176 26.52 -12.15 -3.85
CA ASN A 176 25.69 -12.08 -5.04
C ASN A 176 25.63 -10.63 -5.51
N GLU A 177 26.34 -10.33 -6.59
CA GLU A 177 26.34 -8.99 -7.17
C GLU A 177 24.96 -8.65 -7.75
N ARG A 178 24.45 -7.49 -7.38
CA ARG A 178 23.23 -6.88 -7.93
C ARG A 178 23.60 -5.66 -8.75
N ILE A 179 22.80 -5.33 -9.77
CA ILE A 179 22.98 -4.10 -10.54
C ILE A 179 22.71 -2.88 -9.65
N THR A 180 21.65 -2.93 -8.84
CA THR A 180 21.18 -1.78 -8.04
C THR A 180 21.48 -1.90 -6.53
N ASN A 181 22.21 -2.93 -6.10
CA ASN A 181 22.52 -3.20 -4.69
C ASN A 181 21.26 -3.25 -3.80
N ILE A 182 21.25 -2.51 -2.69
CA ILE A 182 20.13 -2.36 -1.76
C ILE A 182 19.45 -1.02 -2.05
N VAL A 183 18.25 -1.06 -2.63
CA VAL A 183 17.45 0.15 -2.94
C VAL A 183 16.46 0.54 -1.85
N SER A 184 16.26 -0.34 -0.85
CA SER A 184 15.49 0.02 0.33
C SER A 184 16.25 1.05 1.15
N ARG A 185 15.66 2.24 1.36
CA ARG A 185 16.26 3.25 2.25
C ARG A 185 16.41 2.70 3.67
N GLY A 186 15.38 2.04 4.21
CA GLY A 186 15.45 1.47 5.55
C GLY A 186 16.41 0.29 5.62
N GLY A 187 16.39 -0.58 4.59
CA GLY A 187 17.32 -1.69 4.46
C GLY A 187 18.78 -1.25 4.38
N SER A 188 19.09 -0.23 3.58
CA SER A 188 20.46 0.30 3.43
C SER A 188 20.97 1.00 4.69
N LEU A 189 20.12 1.73 5.42
CA LEU A 189 20.48 2.30 6.72
C LEU A 189 20.79 1.21 7.76
N ILE A 190 19.98 0.16 7.83
CA ILE A 190 20.25 -0.96 8.75
C ILE A 190 21.49 -1.74 8.33
N TYR A 191 21.67 -2.01 7.03
CA TYR A 191 22.89 -2.61 6.50
C TYR A 191 24.14 -1.81 6.91
N ALA A 192 24.13 -0.49 6.68
CA ALA A 192 25.24 0.38 7.02
C ALA A 192 25.49 0.39 8.54
N TRP A 193 24.45 0.44 9.36
CA TRP A 193 24.57 0.35 10.82
C TRP A 193 25.24 -0.96 11.27
N MET A 194 24.82 -2.10 10.71
CA MET A 194 25.38 -3.42 11.03
C MET A 194 26.85 -3.53 10.66
N GLU A 195 27.27 -2.91 9.55
CA GLU A 195 28.67 -2.92 9.10
C GLU A 195 29.54 -1.96 9.92
N LEU A 196 29.04 -0.77 10.23
CA LEU A 196 29.77 0.23 11.04
C LEU A 196 30.00 -0.25 12.48
N ASN A 197 29.09 -1.06 13.01
CA ASN A 197 29.16 -1.56 14.39
C ASN A 197 29.58 -3.03 14.50
N ASN A 198 29.76 -3.73 13.39
CA ASN A 198 29.98 -5.18 13.36
C ASN A 198 28.97 -5.95 14.25
N ALA A 199 27.70 -5.57 14.13
CA ALA A 199 26.60 -6.05 15.00
C ALA A 199 25.48 -6.73 14.19
N GLU A 200 24.68 -7.57 14.82
CA GLU A 200 23.47 -8.11 14.18
C GLU A 200 22.41 -7.02 14.02
N ASN A 201 21.47 -7.20 13.10
CA ASN A 201 20.34 -6.30 12.91
C ASN A 201 19.60 -6.06 14.24
N PRO A 202 19.45 -4.79 14.67
CA PRO A 202 18.96 -4.46 16.00
C PRO A 202 17.52 -4.93 16.22
N PHE A 203 16.68 -4.91 15.17
CA PHE A 203 15.31 -5.37 15.23
C PHE A 203 15.20 -6.90 15.21
N TYR A 204 16.08 -7.58 14.47
CA TYR A 204 16.12 -9.04 14.43
C TYR A 204 16.55 -9.63 15.78
N GLU A 205 17.65 -9.12 16.33
CA GLU A 205 18.20 -9.56 17.62
C GLU A 205 17.24 -9.27 18.78
N ASN A 206 16.57 -8.12 18.76
CA ASN A 206 15.65 -7.68 19.81
C ASN A 206 14.17 -7.85 19.43
N PHE A 207 13.84 -8.78 18.53
CA PHE A 207 12.49 -8.90 18.00
C PHE A 207 11.43 -9.11 19.10
N ASP A 208 11.74 -9.85 20.16
CA ASP A 208 10.78 -10.09 21.25
C ASP A 208 10.44 -8.81 22.02
N LYS A 209 11.41 -7.89 22.21
CA LYS A 209 11.17 -6.56 22.81
C LYS A 209 10.33 -5.67 21.89
N LEU A 210 10.55 -5.77 20.58
CA LEU A 210 9.71 -5.11 19.58
C LEU A 210 8.25 -5.61 19.67
N LEU A 211 8.05 -6.92 19.82
CA LEU A 211 6.72 -7.51 20.00
C LEU A 211 6.03 -7.03 21.29
N ASP A 212 6.78 -6.83 22.38
CA ASP A 212 6.21 -6.27 23.62
C ASP A 212 5.58 -4.89 23.38
N ILE A 213 6.27 -4.01 22.62
CA ILE A 213 5.75 -2.69 22.24
C ILE A 213 4.50 -2.85 21.38
N CYS A 214 4.55 -3.68 20.33
CA CYS A 214 3.45 -3.83 19.39
C CYS A 214 2.18 -4.39 20.04
N GLU A 215 2.33 -5.36 20.95
CA GLU A 215 1.23 -5.97 21.71
C GLU A 215 0.54 -4.97 22.65
N GLU A 216 1.30 -4.04 23.25
CA GLU A 216 0.77 -3.01 24.16
C GLU A 216 -0.21 -2.08 23.43
N TYR A 217 0.13 -1.66 22.21
CA TYR A 217 -0.61 -0.63 21.45
C TYR A 217 -1.55 -1.18 20.36
N ASP A 218 -1.50 -2.48 20.07
CA ASP A 218 -2.10 -3.09 18.86
C ASP A 218 -1.53 -2.51 17.56
N MET A 219 -0.20 -2.31 17.57
CA MET A 219 0.52 -1.83 16.39
C MET A 219 0.90 -3.02 15.52
N THR A 220 0.52 -2.96 14.24
CA THR A 220 0.86 -4.00 13.27
C THR A 220 2.30 -3.84 12.80
N ILE A 221 3.03 -4.94 12.63
CA ILE A 221 4.37 -4.89 12.03
C ILE A 221 4.23 -5.16 10.54
N SER A 222 4.61 -4.18 9.72
CA SER A 222 4.88 -4.39 8.31
C SER A 222 6.34 -4.85 8.20
N LEU A 223 6.57 -6.13 7.95
CA LEU A 223 7.92 -6.68 7.84
C LEU A 223 8.51 -6.24 6.49
N GLY A 224 9.44 -5.28 6.57
CA GLY A 224 10.02 -4.59 5.43
C GLY A 224 10.93 -5.48 4.58
N ASP A 225 11.01 -5.15 3.29
CA ASP A 225 11.75 -5.85 2.25
C ASP A 225 13.10 -5.17 1.95
N ALA A 226 14.04 -5.26 2.90
CA ALA A 226 15.34 -4.60 2.78
C ALA A 226 16.08 -4.97 1.49
N LEU A 227 15.96 -6.24 1.07
CA LEU A 227 16.57 -6.82 -0.12
C LEU A 227 15.58 -6.93 -1.27
N ARG A 228 14.60 -6.02 -1.40
CA ARG A 228 13.82 -5.93 -2.65
C ARG A 228 14.70 -5.56 -3.86
N SER A 229 14.20 -5.87 -5.04
CA SER A 229 14.81 -5.54 -6.32
C SER A 229 14.55 -4.07 -6.71
N GLY A 230 15.60 -3.39 -7.18
CA GLY A 230 15.54 -2.03 -7.73
C GLY A 230 15.68 -1.94 -9.25
N CYS A 231 15.78 -3.08 -9.91
CA CYS A 231 15.71 -3.24 -11.35
C CYS A 231 15.23 -4.65 -11.67
N LEU A 232 14.80 -4.89 -12.91
CA LEU A 232 14.28 -6.20 -13.32
C LEU A 232 15.30 -7.33 -13.15
N ASN A 233 16.58 -7.07 -13.40
CA ASN A 233 17.64 -8.09 -13.29
C ASN A 233 17.81 -8.64 -11.88
N ASP A 234 17.54 -7.80 -10.87
CA ASP A 234 17.72 -8.15 -9.46
C ASP A 234 16.44 -8.79 -8.87
N ALA A 235 15.39 -8.98 -9.68
CA ALA A 235 14.11 -9.56 -9.27
C ALA A 235 14.24 -11.06 -8.95
N THR A 236 13.50 -11.51 -7.94
CA THR A 236 13.42 -12.93 -7.52
C THR A 236 14.79 -13.58 -7.25
N ASP A 237 15.81 -12.78 -6.94
CA ASP A 237 17.16 -13.28 -6.72
C ASP A 237 17.31 -13.98 -5.36
N ALA A 238 18.47 -14.63 -5.15
CA ALA A 238 18.74 -15.34 -3.91
C ALA A 238 18.63 -14.43 -2.66
N CYS A 239 19.01 -13.16 -2.78
CA CYS A 239 18.99 -12.20 -1.68
C CYS A 239 17.56 -11.89 -1.24
N GLN A 240 16.67 -11.62 -2.19
CA GLN A 240 15.25 -11.38 -1.94
C GLN A 240 14.61 -12.61 -1.30
N ILE A 241 14.85 -13.81 -1.84
CA ILE A 241 14.26 -15.04 -1.31
C ILE A 241 14.77 -15.37 0.09
N LYS A 242 16.05 -15.13 0.40
CA LYS A 242 16.59 -15.35 1.75
C LYS A 242 15.94 -14.45 2.79
N GLU A 243 15.73 -13.17 2.46
CA GLU A 243 14.99 -12.27 3.34
C GLU A 243 13.56 -12.76 3.54
N LEU A 244 12.85 -13.09 2.45
CA LEU A 244 11.46 -13.56 2.49
C LEU A 244 11.27 -14.80 3.39
N ILE A 245 12.19 -15.77 3.33
CA ILE A 245 12.19 -16.93 4.24
C ILE A 245 12.27 -16.47 5.70
N THR A 246 13.15 -15.52 6.00
CA THR A 246 13.34 -14.97 7.35
C THR A 246 12.07 -14.23 7.80
N LEU A 247 11.40 -13.49 6.92
CA LEU A 247 10.14 -12.82 7.24
C LEU A 247 9.03 -13.81 7.62
N GLY A 248 8.94 -14.96 6.95
CA GLY A 248 8.00 -16.03 7.32
C GLY A 248 8.26 -16.62 8.72
N GLU A 249 9.52 -16.76 9.11
CA GLU A 249 9.90 -17.20 10.46
C GLU A 249 9.50 -16.16 11.53
N LEU A 250 9.79 -14.87 11.26
CA LEU A 250 9.43 -13.76 12.14
C LEU A 250 7.90 -13.61 12.26
N THR A 251 7.16 -13.89 11.19
CA THR A 251 5.68 -13.90 11.18
C THR A 251 5.13 -14.88 12.20
N LYS A 252 5.60 -16.13 12.20
CA LYS A 252 5.20 -17.13 13.20
C LYS A 252 5.55 -16.72 14.61
N ARG A 253 6.71 -16.07 14.82
CA ARG A 253 7.11 -15.55 16.13
C ARG A 253 6.16 -14.47 16.61
N ALA A 254 5.80 -13.51 15.76
CA ALA A 254 4.85 -12.45 16.06
C ALA A 254 3.43 -13.00 16.36
N TRP A 255 2.95 -13.95 15.58
CA TRP A 255 1.62 -14.54 15.78
C TRP A 255 1.49 -15.33 17.08
N LYS A 256 2.57 -15.93 17.60
CA LYS A 256 2.59 -16.53 18.95
C LYS A 256 2.35 -15.50 20.06
N ARG A 257 2.69 -14.23 19.80
CA ARG A 257 2.46 -13.08 20.69
C ARG A 257 1.20 -12.27 20.33
N ASN A 258 0.38 -12.77 19.39
CA ASN A 258 -0.82 -12.09 18.88
C ASN A 258 -0.55 -10.71 18.26
N VAL A 259 0.67 -10.47 17.78
CA VAL A 259 1.00 -9.26 17.02
C VAL A 259 0.68 -9.51 15.56
N GLN A 260 -0.04 -8.58 14.94
CA GLN A 260 -0.47 -8.65 13.56
C GLN A 260 0.71 -8.35 12.62
N ILE A 261 0.74 -9.01 11.46
CA ILE A 261 1.84 -8.91 10.50
C ILE A 261 1.28 -8.60 9.12
N ILE A 262 1.98 -7.73 8.40
CA ILE A 262 1.91 -7.54 6.96
C ILE A 262 3.32 -7.80 6.42
N ILE A 263 3.47 -8.44 5.27
CA ILE A 263 4.76 -8.67 4.62
C ILE A 263 4.94 -7.63 3.52
N GLU A 264 6.08 -6.96 3.45
CA GLU A 264 6.45 -6.12 2.31
C GLU A 264 7.15 -6.95 1.22
N GLY A 265 7.05 -6.51 -0.03
CA GLY A 265 7.58 -7.24 -1.18
C GLY A 265 7.93 -6.36 -2.38
N PRO A 266 8.43 -7.00 -3.46
CA PRO A 266 9.28 -6.41 -4.48
C PRO A 266 8.82 -5.06 -5.07
N GLY A 267 9.85 -4.33 -5.52
CA GLY A 267 9.70 -3.12 -6.31
C GLY A 267 9.71 -3.37 -7.82
N HIS A 268 10.82 -3.85 -8.38
CA HIS A 268 10.98 -4.01 -9.84
C HIS A 268 10.96 -5.49 -10.24
N MET A 269 10.09 -5.88 -11.17
CA MET A 269 9.88 -7.28 -11.53
C MET A 269 9.25 -7.45 -12.91
N ALA A 270 9.83 -8.32 -13.75
CA ALA A 270 9.25 -8.64 -15.05
C ALA A 270 7.92 -9.37 -14.89
N ILE A 271 6.99 -9.18 -15.85
CA ILE A 271 5.62 -9.69 -15.75
C ILE A 271 5.54 -11.20 -15.49
N ASP A 272 6.42 -11.98 -16.13
CA ASP A 272 6.45 -13.43 -16.05
C ASP A 272 6.91 -13.96 -14.68
N GLU A 273 7.55 -13.13 -13.85
CA GLU A 273 8.00 -13.49 -12.51
C GLU A 273 6.97 -13.19 -11.41
N ILE A 274 6.06 -12.23 -11.64
CA ILE A 274 5.16 -11.67 -10.61
C ILE A 274 4.33 -12.76 -9.93
N GLU A 275 3.61 -13.58 -10.70
CA GLU A 275 2.70 -14.58 -10.14
C GLU A 275 3.46 -15.63 -9.31
N ALA A 276 4.64 -16.04 -9.78
CA ALA A 276 5.48 -17.00 -9.07
C ALA A 276 5.98 -16.43 -7.74
N ASN A 277 6.40 -15.15 -7.73
CA ASN A 277 6.86 -14.47 -6.54
C ASN A 277 5.75 -14.35 -5.48
N VAL A 278 4.55 -13.91 -5.89
CA VAL A 278 3.39 -13.80 -5.00
C VAL A 278 3.02 -15.15 -4.40
N LYS A 279 2.98 -16.22 -5.20
CA LYS A 279 2.69 -17.57 -4.69
C LYS A 279 3.76 -18.06 -3.71
N LEU A 280 5.02 -17.71 -3.97
CA LEU A 280 6.13 -18.06 -3.09
C LEU A 280 6.01 -17.34 -1.74
N GLU A 281 5.73 -16.03 -1.74
CA GLU A 281 5.45 -15.27 -0.51
C GLU A 281 4.31 -15.90 0.28
N LYS A 282 3.14 -16.08 -0.34
CA LYS A 282 1.97 -16.63 0.35
C LYS A 282 2.25 -17.98 0.99
N LYS A 283 3.07 -18.81 0.34
CA LYS A 283 3.48 -20.09 0.88
C LYS A 283 4.45 -19.96 2.06
N LEU A 284 5.51 -19.16 1.91
CA LEU A 284 6.58 -19.02 2.90
C LEU A 284 6.13 -18.23 4.14
N CYS A 285 5.29 -17.21 3.95
CA CYS A 285 4.76 -16.34 4.98
C CYS A 285 3.34 -16.70 5.45
N HIS A 286 2.88 -17.92 5.12
CA HIS A 286 1.67 -18.52 5.71
C HIS A 286 0.38 -17.74 5.43
N ASN A 287 0.24 -17.19 4.22
CA ASN A 287 -0.85 -16.33 3.78
C ASN A 287 -1.00 -15.03 4.60
N ALA A 288 0.06 -14.56 5.25
CA ALA A 288 0.07 -13.20 5.79
C ALA A 288 -0.31 -12.18 4.69
N PRO A 289 -0.96 -11.06 5.05
CA PRO A 289 -1.25 -10.00 4.10
C PRO A 289 0.01 -9.52 3.40
N PHE A 290 -0.05 -9.37 2.08
CA PHE A 290 1.11 -9.02 1.27
C PHE A 290 0.99 -7.62 0.68
N TYR A 291 2.04 -6.82 0.87
CA TYR A 291 2.12 -5.40 0.56
C TYR A 291 3.30 -5.13 -0.38
N VAL A 292 3.05 -4.64 -1.60
CA VAL A 292 4.11 -4.47 -2.61
C VAL A 292 4.17 -3.05 -3.14
N LEU A 293 5.36 -2.63 -3.59
CA LEU A 293 5.60 -1.32 -4.22
C LEU A 293 5.52 -1.43 -5.74
N GLY A 294 4.33 -1.24 -6.31
CA GLY A 294 4.05 -1.55 -7.72
C GLY A 294 3.62 -3.00 -7.88
N PRO A 295 4.44 -3.92 -8.44
CA PRO A 295 5.82 -3.73 -8.90
C PRO A 295 5.94 -3.06 -10.28
N LEU A 296 7.06 -2.38 -10.53
CA LEU A 296 7.42 -1.80 -11.83
C LEU A 296 7.82 -2.91 -12.79
N VAL A 297 7.13 -3.01 -13.92
CA VAL A 297 7.35 -4.06 -14.93
C VAL A 297 8.42 -3.74 -15.97
N THR A 298 8.96 -2.53 -15.93
CA THR A 298 10.03 -2.06 -16.83
C THR A 298 10.75 -0.85 -16.24
N ASP A 299 12.06 -0.79 -16.44
CA ASP A 299 12.95 0.23 -15.84
C ASP A 299 13.20 1.43 -16.77
N VAL A 300 12.65 1.41 -17.99
CA VAL A 300 13.01 2.37 -19.06
C VAL A 300 12.01 3.52 -19.23
N ALA A 301 11.08 3.71 -18.29
CA ALA A 301 10.03 4.73 -18.39
C ALA A 301 9.93 5.68 -17.17
N PRO A 302 11.04 6.23 -16.64
CA PRO A 302 10.97 7.21 -15.55
C PRO A 302 10.14 8.42 -15.99
N GLY A 303 9.30 8.93 -15.09
CA GLY A 303 8.24 9.90 -15.42
C GLY A 303 6.87 9.25 -15.65
N TYR A 304 6.84 7.93 -15.90
CA TYR A 304 5.63 7.14 -16.13
C TYR A 304 5.56 5.90 -15.23
N ASP A 305 6.31 5.90 -14.13
CA ASP A 305 6.41 4.73 -13.25
C ASP A 305 5.10 4.40 -12.53
N HIS A 306 4.20 5.36 -12.36
CA HIS A 306 2.80 5.09 -11.96
C HIS A 306 2.06 4.17 -12.94
N ILE A 307 2.43 4.15 -14.23
CA ILE A 307 1.85 3.25 -15.25
C ILE A 307 2.56 1.90 -15.21
N THR A 308 3.90 1.89 -15.20
CA THR A 308 4.67 0.64 -15.17
C THR A 308 4.34 -0.18 -13.92
N SER A 309 4.19 0.50 -12.78
CA SER A 309 3.78 -0.09 -11.51
C SER A 309 2.30 -0.51 -11.47
N ALA A 310 1.38 0.23 -12.10
CA ALA A 310 -0.03 -0.16 -12.13
C ALA A 310 -0.25 -1.46 -12.91
N ILE A 311 0.52 -1.70 -13.97
CA ILE A 311 0.50 -2.97 -14.71
C ILE A 311 0.92 -4.12 -13.78
N GLY A 312 2.07 -3.99 -13.13
CA GLY A 312 2.56 -5.04 -12.24
C GLY A 312 1.68 -5.21 -11.01
N GLY A 313 1.19 -4.13 -10.42
CA GLY A 313 0.30 -4.15 -9.26
C GLY A 313 -1.03 -4.81 -9.52
N ALA A 314 -1.63 -4.61 -10.70
CA ALA A 314 -2.85 -5.32 -11.08
C ALA A 314 -2.61 -6.84 -11.19
N ILE A 315 -1.49 -7.25 -11.78
CA ILE A 315 -1.11 -8.67 -11.92
C ILE A 315 -0.81 -9.28 -10.55
N ALA A 316 -0.04 -8.58 -9.72
CA ALA A 316 0.36 -9.02 -8.39
C ALA A 316 -0.87 -9.15 -7.46
N ALA A 317 -1.76 -8.15 -7.47
CA ALA A 317 -2.99 -8.18 -6.69
C ALA A 317 -3.95 -9.27 -7.18
N ALA A 318 -4.05 -9.50 -8.49
CA ALA A 318 -4.84 -10.62 -9.02
C ALA A 318 -4.28 -11.99 -8.60
N ALA A 319 -2.95 -12.09 -8.42
CA ALA A 319 -2.27 -13.29 -7.95
C ALA A 319 -2.36 -13.51 -6.42
N GLY A 320 -2.70 -12.48 -5.65
CA GLY A 320 -2.89 -12.59 -4.19
C GLY A 320 -2.30 -11.47 -3.34
N VAL A 321 -1.72 -10.41 -3.92
CA VAL A 321 -1.34 -9.21 -3.14
C VAL A 321 -2.58 -8.50 -2.62
N ASP A 322 -2.51 -8.07 -1.36
CA ASP A 322 -3.66 -7.49 -0.64
C ASP A 322 -3.56 -5.97 -0.49
N PHE A 323 -2.36 -5.42 -0.65
CA PHE A 323 -2.07 -4.01 -0.40
C PHE A 323 -1.05 -3.50 -1.42
N LEU A 324 -1.37 -2.39 -2.09
CA LEU A 324 -0.50 -1.77 -3.09
C LEU A 324 0.04 -0.45 -2.56
N CYS A 325 1.36 -0.34 -2.46
CA CYS A 325 2.01 0.95 -2.27
C CYS A 325 2.02 1.65 -3.62
N TYR A 326 1.44 2.85 -3.67
CA TYR A 326 1.39 3.58 -4.92
C TYR A 326 2.80 3.94 -5.42
N VAL A 327 2.89 4.20 -6.71
CA VAL A 327 4.07 4.80 -7.32
C VAL A 327 3.60 6.03 -8.07
N THR A 328 4.33 7.13 -7.92
CA THR A 328 3.96 8.40 -8.56
C THR A 328 4.68 8.56 -9.89
N PRO A 329 4.22 9.44 -10.79
CA PRO A 329 5.01 9.85 -11.95
C PRO A 329 6.41 10.38 -11.60
N ALA A 330 6.59 10.91 -10.38
CA ALA A 330 7.84 11.48 -9.91
C ALA A 330 8.86 10.45 -9.38
N GLU A 331 8.49 9.17 -9.30
CA GLU A 331 9.39 8.10 -8.85
C GLU A 331 10.70 8.13 -9.66
N HIS A 332 11.82 7.84 -8.98
CA HIS A 332 13.18 7.92 -9.53
C HIS A 332 13.66 9.31 -9.99
N LEU A 333 12.84 10.36 -9.87
CA LEU A 333 13.15 11.69 -10.42
C LEU A 333 13.18 12.79 -9.35
N ARG A 334 12.14 12.88 -8.51
CA ARG A 334 12.00 13.94 -7.50
C ARG A 334 10.95 13.59 -6.44
N LEU A 335 10.81 14.44 -5.43
CA LEU A 335 9.66 14.35 -4.53
C LEU A 335 8.35 14.67 -5.29
N PRO A 336 7.27 13.90 -5.05
CA PRO A 336 5.99 14.12 -5.70
C PRO A 336 5.34 15.41 -5.20
N ASN A 337 4.75 16.14 -6.15
CA ASN A 337 3.84 17.24 -5.87
C ASN A 337 2.40 16.69 -5.72
N LEU A 338 1.43 17.58 -5.57
CA LEU A 338 0.03 17.18 -5.36
C LEU A 338 -0.57 16.45 -6.58
N ASP A 339 -0.24 16.88 -7.79
CA ASP A 339 -0.76 16.26 -9.02
C ASP A 339 -0.14 14.88 -9.26
N ASP A 340 1.17 14.73 -9.00
CA ASP A 340 1.85 13.42 -9.07
C ASP A 340 1.20 12.42 -8.10
N MET A 341 0.85 12.89 -6.90
CA MET A 341 0.16 12.07 -5.89
C MET A 341 -1.24 11.68 -6.35
N LYS A 342 -2.02 12.61 -6.91
CA LYS A 342 -3.36 12.32 -7.46
C LYS A 342 -3.27 11.26 -8.56
N GLU A 343 -2.33 11.39 -9.49
CA GLU A 343 -2.12 10.40 -10.56
C GLU A 343 -1.72 9.03 -10.01
N GLY A 344 -0.81 8.97 -9.03
CA GLY A 344 -0.43 7.72 -8.37
C GLY A 344 -1.59 7.02 -7.65
N ILE A 345 -2.44 7.78 -6.95
CA ILE A 345 -3.64 7.25 -6.27
C ILE A 345 -4.62 6.67 -7.29
N ILE A 346 -4.90 7.40 -8.37
CA ILE A 346 -5.82 6.92 -9.42
C ILE A 346 -5.27 5.67 -10.09
N ALA A 347 -3.99 5.66 -10.48
CA ALA A 347 -3.36 4.51 -11.13
C ALA A 347 -3.41 3.25 -10.24
N SER A 348 -3.06 3.39 -8.96
CA SER A 348 -3.07 2.27 -8.00
C SER A 348 -4.48 1.78 -7.68
N ARG A 349 -5.46 2.69 -7.58
CA ARG A 349 -6.86 2.31 -7.36
C ARG A 349 -7.47 1.60 -8.56
N ILE A 350 -7.10 2.00 -9.78
CA ILE A 350 -7.47 1.26 -11.00
C ILE A 350 -6.87 -0.15 -10.96
N ALA A 351 -5.58 -0.28 -10.61
CA ALA A 351 -4.91 -1.57 -10.50
C ALA A 351 -5.55 -2.49 -9.45
N ALA A 352 -5.83 -1.96 -8.25
CA ALA A 352 -6.52 -2.66 -7.17
C ALA A 352 -7.91 -3.14 -7.60
N HIS A 353 -8.73 -2.26 -8.19
CA HIS A 353 -10.08 -2.60 -8.63
C HIS A 353 -10.08 -3.65 -9.75
N ALA A 354 -9.18 -3.53 -10.73
CA ALA A 354 -9.01 -4.51 -11.79
C ALA A 354 -8.66 -5.91 -11.24
N ALA A 355 -7.78 -5.96 -10.23
CA ALA A 355 -7.45 -7.18 -9.53
C ALA A 355 -8.62 -7.74 -8.71
N ASP A 356 -9.41 -6.89 -8.06
CA ASP A 356 -10.57 -7.28 -7.25
C ASP A 356 -11.66 -7.96 -8.10
N ILE A 357 -11.87 -7.50 -9.34
CA ILE A 357 -12.73 -8.18 -10.31
C ILE A 357 -12.22 -9.61 -10.58
N SER A 358 -10.91 -9.75 -10.82
CA SER A 358 -10.27 -11.05 -11.08
C SER A 358 -10.37 -12.00 -9.88
N LYS A 359 -10.14 -11.47 -8.67
CA LYS A 359 -10.30 -12.17 -7.39
C LYS A 359 -11.75 -12.48 -7.04
N LYS A 360 -12.73 -11.93 -7.78
CA LYS A 360 -14.17 -12.04 -7.51
C LYS A 360 -14.54 -11.52 -6.12
N VAL A 361 -13.94 -10.39 -5.72
CA VAL A 361 -14.35 -9.69 -4.50
C VAL A 361 -15.84 -9.33 -4.62
N PRO A 362 -16.66 -9.55 -3.58
CA PRO A 362 -18.09 -9.29 -3.62
C PRO A 362 -18.40 -7.88 -4.17
N ASN A 363 -19.32 -7.81 -5.12
CA ASN A 363 -19.83 -6.58 -5.74
C ASN A 363 -18.80 -5.73 -6.51
N ALA A 364 -17.53 -6.17 -6.66
CA ALA A 364 -16.51 -5.40 -7.39
C ALA A 364 -16.94 -5.14 -8.85
N ILE A 365 -17.38 -6.19 -9.56
CA ILE A 365 -17.83 -6.09 -10.96
C ILE A 365 -19.09 -5.23 -11.13
N ASP A 366 -19.86 -5.02 -10.07
CA ASP A 366 -21.11 -4.25 -10.17
C ASP A 366 -20.83 -2.77 -10.45
N TRP A 367 -19.67 -2.25 -10.04
CA TRP A 367 -19.25 -0.89 -10.38
C TRP A 367 -19.07 -0.73 -11.90
N ASP A 368 -18.35 -1.64 -12.54
CA ASP A 368 -18.19 -1.66 -14.01
C ASP A 368 -19.53 -1.87 -14.73
N ASN A 369 -20.40 -2.74 -14.20
CA ASN A 369 -21.72 -2.97 -14.79
C ASN A 369 -22.60 -1.70 -14.75
N ARG A 370 -22.56 -0.93 -13.66
CA ARG A 370 -23.26 0.37 -13.58
C ARG A 370 -22.70 1.37 -14.59
N MET A 371 -21.37 1.50 -14.65
CA MET A 371 -20.69 2.34 -15.65
C MET A 371 -21.06 1.93 -17.09
N ALA A 372 -21.06 0.63 -17.39
CA ALA A 372 -21.42 0.10 -18.71
C ALA A 372 -22.86 0.41 -19.09
N LYS A 373 -23.79 0.32 -18.12
CA LYS A 373 -25.19 0.70 -18.32
C LYS A 373 -25.33 2.18 -18.67
N TYR A 374 -24.70 3.08 -17.91
CA TYR A 374 -24.74 4.51 -18.22
C TYR A 374 -24.11 4.83 -19.58
N ARG A 375 -23.03 4.13 -19.98
CA ARG A 375 -22.46 4.26 -21.34
C ARG A 375 -23.42 3.80 -22.44
N ALA A 376 -24.12 2.68 -22.25
CA ALA A 376 -25.11 2.18 -23.20
C ALA A 376 -26.31 3.12 -23.31
N ASP A 377 -26.73 3.70 -22.19
CA ASP A 377 -27.81 4.68 -22.11
C ASP A 377 -27.38 6.10 -22.52
N ILE A 378 -26.09 6.33 -22.74
CA ILE A 378 -25.50 7.66 -23.03
C ILE A 378 -25.87 8.67 -21.93
N ASP A 379 -25.90 8.19 -20.68
CA ASP A 379 -26.13 9.00 -19.51
C ASP A 379 -24.78 9.55 -19.01
N TRP A 380 -24.46 10.77 -19.46
CA TRP A 380 -23.22 11.44 -19.09
C TRP A 380 -23.11 11.68 -17.59
N GLU A 381 -24.19 12.11 -16.93
CA GLU A 381 -24.15 12.38 -15.49
C GLU A 381 -23.95 11.09 -14.70
N GLY A 382 -24.65 10.01 -15.06
CA GLY A 382 -24.41 8.69 -14.47
C GLY A 382 -22.98 8.20 -14.67
N MET A 383 -22.41 8.39 -15.88
CA MET A 383 -21.01 8.07 -16.14
C MET A 383 -20.04 8.89 -15.27
N PHE A 384 -20.31 10.17 -15.04
CA PHE A 384 -19.46 11.02 -14.20
C PHE A 384 -19.50 10.61 -12.73
N THR A 385 -20.69 10.35 -12.20
CA THR A 385 -20.87 9.91 -10.81
C THR A 385 -20.21 8.56 -10.54
N GLU A 386 -20.19 7.64 -11.50
CA GLU A 386 -19.49 6.35 -11.35
C GLU A 386 -18.00 6.42 -11.70
N ALA A 387 -17.48 7.54 -12.19
CA ALA A 387 -16.06 7.62 -12.56
C ALA A 387 -15.17 7.61 -11.30
N ILE A 388 -14.06 6.87 -11.38
CA ILE A 388 -13.03 6.85 -10.33
C ILE A 388 -12.41 8.24 -10.06
N ASP A 389 -12.45 9.10 -11.08
CA ASP A 389 -12.07 10.51 -11.06
C ASP A 389 -13.13 11.29 -11.85
N GLU A 390 -14.19 11.69 -11.15
CA GLU A 390 -15.29 12.47 -11.69
C GLU A 390 -14.82 13.81 -12.29
N GLU A 391 -13.90 14.50 -11.60
CA GLU A 391 -13.41 15.82 -12.00
C GLU A 391 -12.74 15.76 -13.38
N LYS A 392 -11.82 14.81 -13.57
CA LYS A 392 -11.12 14.63 -14.84
C LYS A 392 -12.06 14.19 -15.96
N ALA A 393 -13.00 13.28 -15.68
CA ALA A 393 -13.98 12.83 -16.66
C ALA A 393 -14.86 14.00 -17.17
N ARG A 394 -15.37 14.83 -16.26
CA ARG A 394 -16.16 16.03 -16.60
C ARG A 394 -15.33 17.06 -17.36
N ARG A 395 -14.09 17.29 -16.95
CA ARG A 395 -13.19 18.24 -17.61
C ARG A 395 -12.93 17.82 -19.06
N TYR A 396 -12.58 16.56 -19.32
CA TYR A 396 -12.36 16.06 -20.68
C TYR A 396 -13.62 16.15 -21.55
N ARG A 397 -14.80 15.92 -20.97
CA ARG A 397 -16.05 16.14 -21.70
C ARG A 397 -16.21 17.60 -22.11
N LYS A 398 -15.89 18.55 -21.23
CA LYS A 398 -16.04 20.00 -21.47
C LYS A 398 -15.01 20.57 -22.46
N GLU A 399 -13.84 19.94 -22.56
CA GLU A 399 -12.76 20.38 -23.47
C GLU A 399 -13.12 20.24 -24.96
N SER A 400 -14.20 19.53 -25.31
CA SER A 400 -14.63 19.38 -26.70
C SER A 400 -16.17 19.32 -26.84
N THR A 401 -16.72 20.09 -27.78
CA THR A 401 -18.18 20.19 -27.99
C THR A 401 -18.61 19.37 -29.21
N PRO A 402 -19.48 18.36 -29.05
CA PRO A 402 -20.00 17.59 -30.17
C PRO A 402 -21.13 18.35 -30.88
N GLU A 403 -21.40 18.02 -32.14
CA GLU A 403 -22.59 18.53 -32.85
C GLU A 403 -23.91 18.01 -32.26
N ASN A 404 -23.87 16.85 -31.59
CA ASN A 404 -25.03 16.25 -30.94
C ASN A 404 -24.68 15.88 -29.48
N GLU A 405 -25.49 16.31 -28.53
CA GLU A 405 -25.25 16.10 -27.09
C GLU A 405 -25.27 14.62 -26.68
N ASP A 406 -25.99 13.78 -27.44
CA ASP A 406 -26.06 12.32 -27.31
C ASP A 406 -24.80 11.59 -27.84
N THR A 407 -23.70 12.31 -28.07
CA THR A 407 -22.44 11.76 -28.59
C THR A 407 -21.22 12.46 -27.99
N CYS A 408 -20.04 11.83 -28.08
CA CYS A 408 -18.77 12.52 -27.89
C CYS A 408 -18.22 13.01 -29.25
N THR A 409 -17.15 13.79 -29.18
CA THR A 409 -16.44 14.33 -30.35
C THR A 409 -15.66 13.29 -31.15
N MET A 410 -15.50 12.07 -30.64
CA MET A 410 -14.73 11.03 -31.34
C MET A 410 -15.46 10.47 -32.57
N CYS A 411 -16.77 10.20 -32.45
CA CYS A 411 -17.53 9.51 -33.49
C CYS A 411 -18.75 10.30 -34.00
N GLY A 412 -19.22 11.30 -33.25
CA GLY A 412 -20.44 12.04 -33.59
C GLY A 412 -21.61 11.11 -33.90
N LYS A 413 -22.35 11.37 -34.99
CA LYS A 413 -23.51 10.55 -35.41
C LYS A 413 -23.19 9.08 -35.70
N MET A 414 -21.91 8.73 -35.96
CA MET A 414 -21.44 7.35 -36.13
C MET A 414 -21.16 6.64 -34.80
N CYS A 415 -21.46 7.25 -33.66
CA CYS A 415 -21.36 6.60 -32.35
C CYS A 415 -22.14 5.27 -32.33
N SER A 416 -21.44 4.19 -31.99
CA SER A 416 -22.00 2.84 -31.92
C SER A 416 -23.06 2.73 -30.84
N MET A 417 -22.83 3.25 -29.64
CA MET A 417 -23.78 3.22 -28.53
C MET A 417 -25.08 3.95 -28.87
N ARG A 418 -24.98 5.14 -29.48
CA ARG A 418 -26.13 5.89 -29.99
C ARG A 418 -26.92 5.11 -31.02
N THR A 419 -26.22 4.57 -32.01
CA THR A 419 -26.85 3.81 -33.09
C THR A 419 -27.60 2.61 -32.52
N MET A 420 -26.95 1.81 -31.68
CA MET A 420 -27.57 0.64 -31.07
C MET A 420 -28.74 1.02 -30.17
N LYS A 421 -28.62 2.07 -29.33
CA LYS A 421 -29.72 2.54 -28.47
C LYS A 421 -30.97 2.86 -29.30
N LYS A 422 -30.81 3.65 -30.37
CA LYS A 422 -31.91 4.03 -31.27
C LYS A 422 -32.53 2.85 -32.00
N VAL A 423 -31.70 1.97 -32.58
CA VAL A 423 -32.20 0.77 -33.28
C VAL A 423 -32.98 -0.13 -32.31
N MET A 424 -32.47 -0.34 -31.10
CA MET A 424 -33.12 -1.18 -30.09
C MET A 424 -34.38 -0.54 -29.49
N SER A 425 -34.50 0.79 -29.49
CA SER A 425 -35.73 1.51 -29.10
C SER A 425 -36.74 1.67 -30.24
N GLY A 426 -36.43 1.18 -31.46
CA GLY A 426 -37.29 1.34 -32.64
C GLY A 426 -37.28 2.74 -33.24
N GLU A 427 -36.31 3.58 -32.86
CA GLU A 427 -36.10 4.91 -33.43
C GLU A 427 -35.33 4.85 -34.75
N ASP A 428 -35.59 5.82 -35.64
CA ASP A 428 -34.85 5.96 -36.89
C ASP A 428 -33.41 6.45 -36.64
N VAL A 429 -32.47 5.92 -37.41
CA VAL A 429 -31.04 6.27 -37.32
C VAL A 429 -30.62 7.05 -38.55
N ASN A 430 -30.37 8.34 -38.34
CA ASN A 430 -29.74 9.18 -39.35
C ASN A 430 -28.25 9.39 -39.04
N ILE A 431 -27.41 9.02 -40.01
CA ILE A 431 -25.95 9.16 -39.95
C ILE A 431 -25.47 10.34 -40.81
N LEU A 432 -26.15 10.62 -41.93
CA LEU A 432 -25.63 11.50 -43.00
C LEU A 432 -26.25 12.92 -43.01
N LYS A 433 -27.48 13.10 -42.49
CA LYS A 433 -28.09 14.44 -42.37
C LYS A 433 -27.94 14.94 -40.96
#